data_AF-A0A349VPV2-F1
#
_entry.id   AF-A0A349VPV2-F1
#
_cell.length_a   1.000
_cell.length_b   1.000
_cell.length_c   1.000
_cell.angle_alpha   90.00
_cell.angle_beta   90.00
_cell.angle_gamma   90.00
#
_symmetry.space_group_name_H-M   'P 1'
#
loop_
_entity.id
_entity.type
_entity.pdbx_description
1 polymer ?
#
loop_
_entity_poly.entity_id
_entity_poly.type
_entity_poly.pdbx_seq_one_letter_code
_entity_poly.pdbx_strand_id
1 'polypeptide(L)'
;MLENCSCTDHSVDHFAEELHLSSSRLSHLFSEQVGITLKDYLLLHQLERVFQDILSGRKITDAAMDAGFDSPSHFASTVKRLMGLPARSTIKDSEFLKVY
;
A
#
# COMPACT_ATOMS: atom_id res chain seq x y z
N MET A 1 7.94 3.54 12.84
CA MET A 1 6.86 4.50 13.19
C MET A 1 5.63 4.36 12.29
N LEU A 2 5.75 3.81 11.07
CA LEU A 2 4.60 3.43 10.22
C LEU A 2 4.36 1.90 10.14
N GLU A 3 5.27 1.09 10.68
CA GLU A 3 5.30 -0.38 10.49
C GLU A 3 4.15 -1.15 11.18
N ASN A 4 3.38 -0.52 12.07
CA ASN A 4 2.31 -1.17 12.83
C ASN A 4 0.96 -0.45 12.72
N CYS A 5 0.76 0.39 11.70
CA CYS A 5 -0.50 1.13 11.59
C CYS A 5 -1.62 0.21 11.09
N SER A 6 -2.45 -0.27 12.02
CA SER A 6 -3.67 -1.03 11.71
C SER A 6 -4.85 -0.13 11.33
N CYS A 7 -4.61 1.14 10.99
CA CYS A 7 -5.68 2.07 10.65
C CYS A 7 -6.25 1.74 9.26
N THR A 8 -7.56 1.86 9.13
CA THR A 8 -8.28 1.67 7.86
C THR A 8 -8.08 2.84 6.89
N ASP A 9 -7.55 3.98 7.35
CA ASP A 9 -7.28 5.17 6.54
C ASP A 9 -5.77 5.46 6.43
N HIS A 10 -5.19 5.04 5.31
CA HIS A 10 -3.75 5.20 4.99
C HIS A 10 -3.54 6.42 4.07
N SER A 11 -3.94 7.60 4.53
CA SER A 11 -3.80 8.85 3.77
C SER A 11 -2.67 9.72 4.32
N VAL A 12 -2.09 10.56 3.45
CA VAL A 12 -1.07 11.55 3.87
C VAL A 12 -1.67 12.54 4.86
N ASP A 13 -2.95 12.89 4.69
CA ASP A 13 -3.65 13.84 5.56
C ASP A 13 -3.83 13.27 6.97
N HIS A 14 -4.17 11.99 7.11
CA HIS A 14 -4.26 11.31 8.41
C HIS A 14 -2.95 11.42 9.21
N PHE A 15 -1.82 11.07 8.59
CA PHE A 15 -0.52 11.15 9.26
C PHE A 15 -0.06 12.60 9.49
N ALA A 16 -0.48 13.53 8.63
CA ALA A 16 -0.19 14.94 8.82
C ALA A 16 -0.92 15.49 10.06
N GLU A 17 -2.19 15.14 10.23
CA GLU A 17 -2.98 15.50 11.42
C GLU A 17 -2.38 14.90 12.71
N GLU A 18 -2.02 13.61 12.68
CA GLU A 18 -1.43 12.91 13.84
C GLU A 18 -0.11 13.55 14.29
N LEU A 19 0.71 14.01 13.32
CA LEU A 19 1.99 14.66 13.57
C LEU A 19 1.89 16.18 13.74
N HIS A 20 0.68 16.75 13.71
CA HIS A 20 0.44 18.20 13.75
C HIS A 20 1.23 18.99 12.69
N LEU A 21 1.35 18.42 11.50
CA LEU A 21 2.00 19.01 10.35
C LEU A 21 0.99 19.26 9.24
N SER A 22 1.31 20.15 8.30
CA SER A 22 0.60 20.17 7.03
C SER A 22 1.05 19.01 6.15
N SER A 23 0.15 18.47 5.33
CA SER A 23 0.41 17.35 4.40
C SER A 23 1.60 17.63 3.48
N SER A 24 1.75 18.87 3.00
CA SER A 24 2.90 19.29 2.20
C SER A 24 4.21 19.26 3.00
N ARG A 25 4.19 19.71 4.26
CA ARG A 25 5.39 19.74 5.10
C ARG A 25 5.83 18.34 5.49
N LEU A 26 4.88 17.48 5.85
CA LEU A 26 5.12 16.07 6.11
C LEU A 26 5.70 15.38 4.87
N SER A 27 5.08 15.56 3.71
CA SER A 27 5.55 14.95 2.45
C SER A 27 6.98 15.38 2.11
N HIS A 28 7.29 16.66 2.30
CA HIS A 28 8.62 17.20 2.05
C HIS A 28 9.67 16.58 2.99
N LEU A 29 9.44 16.65 4.31
CA LEU A 29 10.34 16.09 5.31
C LEU A 29 10.54 14.57 5.11
N PHE A 30 9.46 13.85 4.80
CA PHE A 30 9.55 12.43 4.51
C PHE A 30 10.41 12.15 3.28
N SER A 31 10.19 12.89 2.19
CA SER A 31 10.96 12.70 0.96
C SER A 31 12.43 13.06 1.11
N GLU A 32 12.77 14.07 1.92
CA GLU A 32 14.17 14.42 2.20
C GLU A 32 14.90 13.32 2.97
N GLN A 33 14.20 12.60 3.85
CA GLN A 33 14.80 11.56 4.69
C GLN A 33 14.81 10.18 4.03
N VAL A 34 13.74 9.81 3.33
CA VAL A 34 13.53 8.45 2.79
C VAL A 34 13.84 8.38 1.29
N GLY A 35 13.89 9.51 0.58
CA GLY A 35 14.20 9.59 -0.84
C GLY A 35 13.01 9.27 -1.78
N ILE A 36 11.85 8.93 -1.23
CA ILE A 36 10.59 8.75 -1.98
C ILE A 36 9.47 9.56 -1.34
N THR A 37 8.40 9.82 -2.09
CA THR A 37 7.25 10.53 -1.54
C THR A 37 6.53 9.68 -0.49
N LEU A 38 5.94 10.32 0.53
CA LEU A 38 5.15 9.60 1.53
C LEU A 38 3.99 8.83 0.88
N LYS A 39 3.38 9.39 -0.18
CA LYS A 39 2.32 8.70 -0.91
C LYS A 39 2.78 7.40 -1.55
N ASP A 40 3.95 7.38 -2.18
CA ASP A 40 4.50 6.16 -2.79
C ASP A 40 4.88 5.13 -1.71
N TYR A 41 5.41 5.61 -0.58
CA TYR A 41 5.70 4.74 0.56
C TYR A 41 4.43 4.07 1.11
N LEU A 42 3.37 4.85 1.35
CA LEU A 42 2.09 4.31 1.81
C LEU A 42 1.53 3.30 0.81
N LEU A 43 1.60 3.61 -0.49
CA LEU A 43 1.13 2.69 -1.52
C LEU A 43 1.89 1.36 -1.51
N LEU A 44 3.22 1.38 -1.35
CA LEU A 44 4.02 0.16 -1.23
C LEU A 44 3.62 -0.66 -0.01
N HIS A 45 3.39 -0.01 1.13
CA HIS A 45 2.95 -0.68 2.35
C HIS A 45 1.55 -1.30 2.21
N GLN A 46 0.61 -0.59 1.57
CA GLN A 46 -0.72 -1.15 1.28
C GLN A 46 -0.61 -2.39 0.39
N LEU A 47 0.23 -2.37 -0.64
CA LEU A 47 0.43 -3.52 -1.53
C LEU A 47 1.02 -4.72 -0.79
N GLU A 48 2.02 -4.49 0.06
CA GLU A 48 2.61 -5.52 0.91
C GLU A 48 1.54 -6.21 1.76
N ARG A 49 0.68 -5.43 2.45
CA ARG A 49 -0.43 -5.95 3.25
C ARG A 49 -1.41 -6.77 2.41
N VAL A 50 -1.79 -6.29 1.23
CA VAL A 50 -2.66 -7.05 0.32
C VAL A 50 -2.04 -8.38 -0.08
N PHE A 51 -0.74 -8.41 -0.39
CA PHE A 51 -0.06 -9.64 -0.76
C PHE A 51 0.05 -10.62 0.40
N GLN A 52 0.35 -10.17 1.61
CA GLN A 52 0.36 -11.01 2.81
C GLN A 52 -1.02 -11.65 3.06
N ASP A 53 -2.08 -10.87 2.94
CA ASP A 53 -3.45 -11.37 3.09
C ASP A 53 -3.82 -12.40 2.03
N ILE A 54 -3.46 -12.14 0.77
CA ILE A 54 -3.70 -13.08 -0.34
C ILE A 54 -2.92 -14.39 -0.12
N LEU A 55 -1.67 -14.31 0.34
CA LEU A 55 -0.85 -15.49 0.66
C LEU A 55 -1.42 -16.30 1.82
N SER A 56 -2.09 -15.65 2.78
CA SER A 56 -2.84 -16.33 3.83
C SER A 56 -4.17 -16.95 3.36
N GLY A 57 -4.50 -16.83 2.07
CA GLY A 57 -5.68 -17.42 1.45
C GLY A 57 -6.92 -16.53 1.46
N ARG A 58 -6.80 -15.24 1.85
CA ARG A 58 -7.92 -14.30 1.78
C ARG A 58 -8.24 -13.93 0.34
N LYS A 59 -9.48 -13.50 0.10
CA LYS A 59 -9.91 -13.03 -1.22
C LYS A 59 -9.27 -11.68 -1.52
N ILE A 60 -8.81 -11.53 -2.76
CA ILE A 60 -8.13 -10.32 -3.26
C ILE A 60 -8.96 -9.05 -3.01
N THR A 61 -10.29 -9.13 -3.18
CA THR A 61 -11.19 -7.99 -2.95
C THR A 61 -11.17 -7.54 -1.50
N ASP A 62 -11.24 -8.49 -0.58
CA ASP A 62 -11.34 -8.23 0.86
C ASP A 62 -9.99 -7.73 1.38
N ALA A 63 -8.90 -8.36 0.93
CA ALA A 63 -7.54 -7.92 1.20
C ALA A 63 -7.27 -6.48 0.74
N ALA A 64 -7.71 -6.12 -0.47
CA ALA A 64 -7.56 -4.75 -0.98
C ALA A 64 -8.30 -3.71 -0.13
N MET A 65 -9.53 -4.02 0.29
CA MET A 65 -10.31 -3.14 1.16
C MET A 65 -9.67 -2.99 2.54
N ASP A 66 -9.23 -4.09 3.16
CA ASP A 66 -8.65 -4.08 4.50
C ASP A 66 -7.26 -3.43 4.56
N ALA A 67 -6.55 -3.39 3.43
CA ALA A 67 -5.29 -2.65 3.26
C ALA A 67 -5.49 -1.15 2.98
N GLY A 68 -6.73 -0.67 2.84
CA GLY A 68 -7.04 0.75 2.68
C GLY A 68 -7.05 1.25 1.23
N PHE A 69 -7.25 0.38 0.24
CA PHE A 69 -7.54 0.85 -1.12
C PHE A 69 -8.99 1.37 -1.20
N ASP A 70 -9.19 2.50 -1.88
CA ASP A 70 -10.53 3.07 -2.11
C ASP A 70 -11.51 2.10 -2.79
N SER A 71 -10.98 1.19 -3.62
CA SER A 71 -11.75 0.12 -4.25
C SER A 71 -10.86 -1.03 -4.74
N PRO A 72 -11.42 -2.24 -4.94
CA PRO A 72 -10.69 -3.34 -5.57
C PRO A 72 -10.22 -3.01 -7.00
N SER A 73 -10.95 -2.15 -7.71
CA SER A 73 -10.58 -1.67 -9.05
C SER A 73 -9.35 -0.75 -9.01
N HIS A 74 -9.25 0.11 -7.99
CA HIS A 74 -8.07 0.97 -7.78
C HIS A 74 -6.83 0.15 -7.42
N PHE A 75 -7.00 -0.93 -6.64
CA PHE A 75 -5.94 -1.91 -6.41
C PHE A 75 -5.52 -2.58 -7.71
N ALA A 76 -6.46 -3.12 -8.49
CA ALA A 76 -6.16 -3.85 -9.72
C ALA A 76 -5.43 -2.99 -10.77
N SER A 77 -5.82 -1.73 -10.92
CA SER A 77 -5.14 -0.79 -11.82
C SER A 77 -3.73 -0.45 -11.33
N THR A 78 -3.56 -0.31 -10.02
CA THR A 78 -2.27 -0.02 -9.40
C THR A 78 -1.30 -1.19 -9.52
N VAL A 79 -1.72 -2.42 -9.21
CA VAL A 79 -0.89 -3.62 -9.41
C VAL A 79 -0.51 -3.81 -10.87
N LYS A 80 -1.46 -3.59 -11.79
CA LYS A 80 -1.16 -3.68 -13.23
C LYS A 80 -0.12 -2.64 -13.65
N ARG A 81 -0.19 -1.42 -13.11
CA ARG A 81 0.79 -0.36 -13.37
C ARG A 81 2.18 -0.70 -12.85
N LEU A 82 2.27 -1.31 -11.66
CA LEU A 82 3.54 -1.61 -11.00
C LEU A 82 4.19 -2.90 -11.51
N MET A 83 3.40 -3.96 -11.71
CA MET A 83 3.89 -5.29 -12.07
C MET A 83 3.84 -5.57 -13.57
N GLY A 84 3.22 -4.69 -14.37
CA GLY A 84 2.98 -4.90 -15.81
C GLY A 84 1.94 -5.99 -16.13
N LEU A 85 1.45 -6.73 -15.12
CA LEU A 85 0.50 -7.83 -15.24
C LEU A 85 -0.72 -7.62 -14.33
N PRO A 86 -1.91 -8.13 -14.69
CA PRO A 86 -3.09 -8.06 -13.83
C PRO A 86 -2.85 -8.82 -12.51
N ALA A 87 -3.35 -8.29 -11.38
CA ALA A 87 -3.17 -8.86 -10.05
C ALA A 87 -3.47 -10.38 -9.98
N ARG A 88 -4.52 -10.83 -10.68
CA ARG A 88 -4.91 -12.24 -10.72
C ARG A 88 -3.87 -13.15 -11.38
N SER A 89 -3.15 -12.65 -12.38
CA SER A 89 -2.06 -13.38 -13.05
C SER A 89 -0.80 -13.35 -12.19
N THR A 90 -0.48 -12.21 -11.57
CA THR A 90 0.69 -12.04 -10.70
C THR A 90 0.69 -13.02 -9.52
N ILE A 91 -0.47 -13.30 -8.93
CA ILE A 91 -0.60 -14.22 -7.79
C ILE A 91 -0.41 -15.69 -8.23
N LYS A 92 -0.78 -16.01 -9.47
CA LYS A 92 -0.71 -17.38 -10.00
C LYS A 92 0.69 -17.79 -10.45
N ASP A 93 1.49 -16.82 -10.91
CA ASP A 93 2.86 -17.02 -11.40
C ASP A 93 3.95 -16.64 -10.39
N SER A 94 3.58 -16.33 -9.14
CA SER A 94 4.53 -15.73 -8.20
C SER A 94 5.48 -16.75 -7.57
N GLU A 95 6.63 -16.96 -8.21
CA GLU A 95 7.85 -17.39 -7.51
C GLU A 95 8.43 -16.25 -6.64
N PHE A 96 8.04 -15.00 -6.90
CA PHE A 96 8.50 -13.81 -6.17
C PHE A 96 7.88 -13.67 -4.77
N LEU A 97 6.65 -14.17 -4.56
CA LEU A 97 6.01 -14.14 -3.25
C LEU A 97 6.45 -15.28 -2.32
N LYS A 98 7.28 -16.22 -2.78
CA LYS A 98 7.86 -17.29 -1.92
C LYS A 98 9.00 -16.80 -1.02
N VAL A 99 9.45 -15.56 -1.19
CA VAL A 99 10.60 -14.98 -0.46
C VAL A 99 10.19 -14.31 0.85
N TYR A 100 8.88 -14.26 1.14
CA TYR A 100 8.31 -13.88 2.44
C TYR A 100 7.62 -15.08 3.10
#